data_AF-A0A9W8L1B3-F1
#
_entry.id   AF-A0A9W8L1B3-F1
#
_cell.length_a   1.000
_cell.length_b   1.000
_cell.length_c   1.000
_cell.angle_alpha   90.00
_cell.angle_beta   90.00
_cell.angle_gamma   90.00
#
_symmetry.space_group_name_H-M   'P 1'
#
loop_
_entity.id
_entity.type
_entity.pdbx_description
1 polymer ?
#
loop_
_entity_poly.entity_id
_entity_poly.type
_entity_poly.pdbx_seq_one_letter_code
_entity_poly.pdbx_strand_id
1 'polypeptide(L)'
;MSNLGKGLDASRSTIIKSILAREGPKTLSQLYEALVETFPEQFGNISRNKFKRVYVKNLKEFKQIIVKPLRDPEALEALRKDPKSRVTSARREAWMVSVSEATASKFTAENSELDNNQAGILDKIESARLKSKGFWEGKTNTPYDWRSILKASGAKVDA
;
A
#
# COMPACT_ATOMS: atom_id res chain seq x y z
N MET A 1 16.56 6.63 -14.54
CA MET A 1 16.90 5.97 -13.26
C MET A 1 16.00 6.57 -12.20
N SER A 2 14.96 5.85 -11.79
CA SER A 2 13.87 6.42 -10.98
C SER A 2 14.24 6.43 -9.49
N ASN A 3 14.37 7.64 -8.94
CA ASN A 3 14.53 7.93 -7.51
C ASN A 3 13.25 7.58 -6.73
N LEU A 4 13.06 6.30 -6.38
CA LEU A 4 11.94 5.85 -5.55
C LEU A 4 12.37 5.25 -4.20
N GLY A 5 13.64 5.42 -3.84
CA GLY A 5 14.23 4.80 -2.64
C GLY A 5 14.18 5.62 -1.35
N LYS A 6 13.57 6.81 -1.32
CA LYS A 6 13.56 7.63 -0.11
C LYS A 6 12.22 8.33 0.07
N GLY A 7 11.48 7.94 1.12
CA GLY A 7 10.50 8.83 1.73
C GLY A 7 9.04 8.44 1.64
N LEU A 8 8.66 7.17 1.84
CA LEU A 8 7.31 6.90 2.32
C LEU A 8 7.33 5.83 3.42
N ASP A 9 7.08 6.25 4.66
CA ASP A 9 6.41 5.44 5.69
C ASP A 9 4.96 5.11 5.28
N ALA A 10 4.78 4.72 4.02
CA ALA A 10 3.53 4.21 3.51
C ALA A 10 3.24 2.89 4.21
N SER A 11 2.03 2.77 4.76
CA SER A 11 1.56 1.49 5.22
C SER A 11 1.68 0.46 4.08
N ARG A 12 2.07 -0.78 4.40
CA ARG A 12 2.16 -1.88 3.42
C ARG A 12 0.90 -2.03 2.57
N SER A 13 -0.26 -1.73 3.15
CA SER A 13 -1.55 -1.67 2.47
C SER A 13 -1.61 -0.61 1.37
N THR A 14 -1.04 0.58 1.62
CA THR A 14 -0.93 1.66 0.63
C THR A 14 -0.03 1.24 -0.52
N ILE A 15 1.11 0.62 -0.24
CA ILE A 15 2.07 0.16 -1.26
C ILE A 15 1.44 -0.90 -2.17
N ILE A 16 0.70 -1.87 -1.58
CA ILE A 16 0.00 -2.90 -2.36
C ILE A 16 -1.01 -2.26 -3.32
N LYS A 17 -1.77 -1.26 -2.86
CA LYS A 17 -2.77 -0.57 -3.68
C LYS A 17 -2.12 0.29 -4.76
N SER A 18 -1.03 0.99 -4.46
CA SER A 18 -0.35 1.85 -5.44
C SER A 18 0.23 1.03 -6.60
N ILE A 19 0.86 -0.13 -6.33
CA ILE A 19 1.34 -1.03 -7.38
C ILE A 19 0.18 -1.51 -8.25
N LEU A 20 -0.90 -1.98 -7.64
CA LEU A 20 -2.06 -2.51 -8.37
C LEU A 20 -2.82 -1.42 -9.16
N ALA A 21 -2.81 -0.18 -8.68
CA ALA A 21 -3.41 0.95 -9.40
C ALA A 21 -2.56 1.38 -10.60
N ARG A 22 -1.23 1.43 -10.44
CA ARG A 22 -0.30 1.86 -11.50
C ARG A 22 -0.06 0.81 -12.57
N GLU A 23 0.13 -0.43 -12.16
CA GLU A 23 0.56 -1.52 -13.05
C GLU A 23 -0.58 -2.49 -13.40
N GLY A 24 -1.78 -2.24 -12.87
CA GLY A 24 -2.97 -3.01 -13.15
C GLY A 24 -3.04 -4.35 -12.41
N PRO A 25 -4.02 -5.20 -12.79
CA PRO A 25 -4.26 -6.47 -12.13
C PRO A 25 -3.08 -7.44 -12.24
N LYS A 26 -2.74 -8.11 -11.15
CA LYS A 26 -1.63 -9.08 -11.10
C LYS A 26 -2.04 -10.35 -10.36
N THR A 27 -1.37 -11.47 -10.65
CA THR A 27 -1.47 -12.64 -9.77
C THR A 27 -0.84 -12.38 -8.41
N LEU A 28 -1.18 -13.19 -7.41
CA LEU A 28 -0.56 -13.12 -6.08
C LEU A 28 0.96 -13.29 -6.12
N SER A 29 1.46 -14.15 -7.01
CA SER A 29 2.90 -14.40 -7.16
C SER A 29 3.60 -13.17 -7.75
N GLN A 30 3.08 -12.64 -8.87
CA GLN A 30 3.61 -11.43 -9.50
C GLN A 30 3.57 -10.23 -8.56
N LEU A 31 2.45 -10.03 -7.86
CA LEU A 31 2.29 -8.92 -6.94
C LEU A 31 3.30 -9.01 -5.78
N TYR A 32 3.48 -10.20 -5.20
CA TYR A 32 4.46 -10.38 -4.13
C TYR A 32 5.89 -10.15 -4.62
N GLU A 33 6.25 -10.69 -5.78
CA GLU A 33 7.59 -10.51 -6.36
C GLU A 33 7.86 -9.03 -6.68
N ALA A 34 6.90 -8.33 -7.27
CA ALA A 34 7.00 -6.90 -7.53
C ALA A 34 7.15 -6.06 -6.24
N LEU A 35 6.45 -6.44 -5.16
CA LEU A 35 6.57 -5.77 -3.86
C LEU A 35 7.94 -5.96 -3.21
N VAL A 36 8.50 -7.17 -3.28
CA VAL A 36 9.84 -7.45 -2.74
C VAL A 36 10.93 -6.78 -3.59
N GLU A 37 10.77 -6.74 -4.91
CA GLU A 37 11.71 -6.10 -5.84
C GLU A 37 11.71 -4.58 -5.69
N THR A 38 10.52 -3.96 -5.56
CA THR A 38 10.38 -2.50 -5.50
C THR A 38 10.55 -1.94 -4.09
N PHE A 39 10.14 -2.69 -3.06
CA PHE A 39 10.14 -2.26 -1.66
C PHE A 39 10.72 -3.33 -0.72
N PRO A 40 12.00 -3.72 -0.90
CA PRO A 40 12.63 -4.81 -0.13
C PRO A 40 12.68 -4.52 1.38
N GLU A 41 12.82 -3.25 1.79
CA GLU A 41 12.84 -2.87 3.21
C GLU A 41 11.52 -3.18 3.92
N GLN A 42 10.39 -3.03 3.22
CA GLN A 42 9.05 -3.24 3.78
C GLN A 42 8.58 -4.69 3.67
N PHE A 43 8.97 -5.39 2.60
CA PHE A 43 8.44 -6.72 2.25
C PHE A 43 9.47 -7.86 2.26
N GLY A 44 10.77 -7.59 2.34
CA GLY A 44 11.82 -8.60 2.29
C GLY A 44 11.75 -9.63 3.43
N ASN A 45 11.34 -9.20 4.62
CA ASN A 45 11.16 -10.07 5.79
C ASN A 45 9.77 -10.74 5.86
N ILE A 46 8.90 -10.53 4.87
CA ILE A 46 7.53 -11.05 4.89
C ILE A 46 7.45 -12.30 4.02
N SER A 47 7.11 -13.44 4.62
CA SER A 47 6.84 -14.65 3.84
C SER A 47 5.58 -14.51 2.97
N ARG A 48 5.55 -15.21 1.83
CA ARG A 48 4.37 -15.29 0.95
C ARG A 48 3.09 -15.70 1.69
N ASN A 49 3.21 -16.57 2.69
CA ASN A 49 2.07 -17.01 3.50
C ASN A 49 1.52 -15.88 4.35
N LYS A 50 2.39 -15.09 5.01
CA LYS A 50 1.97 -13.92 5.79
C LYS A 50 1.39 -12.84 4.87
N PHE A 51 2.00 -12.61 3.71
CA PHE A 51 1.47 -11.74 2.66
C PHE A 51 0.01 -12.07 2.31
N LYS A 52 -0.26 -13.34 1.97
CA LYS A 52 -1.59 -13.81 1.58
C LYS A 52 -2.60 -13.79 2.73
N ARG A 53 -2.23 -14.31 3.91
CA ARG A 53 -3.17 -14.52 5.03
C ARG A 53 -3.51 -13.24 5.79
N VAL A 54 -2.62 -12.26 5.79
CA VAL A 54 -2.80 -11.01 6.52
C VAL A 54 -3.18 -9.90 5.54
N TYR A 55 -2.29 -9.51 4.65
CA TYR A 55 -2.48 -8.30 3.86
C TYR A 55 -3.55 -8.47 2.78
N VAL A 56 -3.45 -9.51 1.96
CA VAL A 56 -4.44 -9.75 0.90
C VAL A 56 -5.81 -10.06 1.50
N LYS A 57 -5.88 -10.89 2.56
CA LYS A 57 -7.13 -11.19 3.26
C LYS A 57 -7.80 -9.92 3.78
N ASN A 58 -7.08 -9.13 4.57
CA ASN A 58 -7.63 -7.91 5.17
C ASN A 58 -8.06 -6.91 4.09
N LEU A 59 -7.23 -6.66 3.08
CA LEU A 59 -7.57 -5.74 1.99
C LEU A 59 -8.82 -6.18 1.22
N LYS A 60 -9.04 -7.49 1.07
CA LYS A 60 -10.25 -8.05 0.46
C LYS A 60 -11.47 -7.87 1.36
N GLU A 61 -11.35 -8.13 2.66
CA GLU A 61 -12.43 -7.93 3.65
C GLU A 61 -12.87 -6.47 3.70
N PHE A 62 -11.93 -5.53 3.64
CA PHE A 62 -12.22 -4.09 3.55
C PHE A 62 -12.65 -3.61 2.16
N LYS A 63 -12.87 -4.51 1.19
CA LYS A 63 -13.26 -4.20 -0.20
C LYS A 63 -12.33 -3.21 -0.91
N GLN A 64 -11.07 -3.15 -0.50
CA GLN A 64 -10.04 -2.29 -1.10
C GLN A 64 -9.38 -2.94 -2.30
N ILE A 65 -9.33 -4.28 -2.30
CA ILE A 65 -8.91 -5.09 -3.45
C ILE A 65 -9.99 -6.09 -3.82
N ILE A 66 -9.99 -6.47 -5.09
CA ILE A 66 -10.89 -7.47 -5.67
C ILE A 66 -10.02 -8.62 -6.15
N VAL A 67 -10.45 -9.85 -5.88
CA VAL A 67 -9.78 -11.06 -6.35
C VAL A 67 -10.76 -11.81 -7.25
N LYS A 68 -10.46 -11.89 -8.54
CA LYS A 68 -11.32 -12.49 -9.57
C LYS A 68 -10.57 -13.60 -10.34
N PRO A 69 -11.26 -14.70 -10.71
CA PRO A 69 -10.69 -15.68 -11.61
C PRO A 69 -10.60 -15.10 -13.04
N LEU A 70 -9.44 -15.23 -13.65
CA LEU A 70 -9.19 -15.04 -15.07
C LEU A 70 -9.37 -16.39 -15.76
N ARG A 71 -10.33 -16.46 -16.67
CA ARG A 71 -10.69 -17.65 -17.45
C ARG A 71 -10.47 -17.49 -18.95
N ASP A 72 -10.15 -16.28 -19.38
CA ASP A 72 -9.89 -15.99 -20.77
C ASP A 72 -8.65 -16.76 -21.26
N PRO A 73 -8.78 -17.63 -22.26
CA PRO A 73 -7.67 -18.49 -22.70
C PRO A 73 -6.49 -17.69 -23.23
N GLU A 74 -6.72 -16.60 -23.95
CA GLU A 74 -5.65 -15.76 -24.51
C GLU A 74 -4.85 -15.08 -23.39
N ALA A 75 -5.53 -14.44 -22.45
CA ALA A 75 -4.88 -13.84 -21.30
C ALA A 75 -4.18 -14.87 -20.40
N LEU A 76 -4.72 -16.10 -20.28
CA LEU A 76 -4.06 -17.20 -19.56
C LEU A 76 -2.78 -17.66 -20.25
N GLU A 77 -2.75 -17.73 -21.58
CA GLU A 77 -1.53 -18.05 -22.32
C GLU A 77 -0.47 -16.95 -22.17
N ALA A 78 -0.86 -15.68 -22.29
CA ALA A 78 0.05 -14.56 -22.03
C ALA A 78 0.65 -14.63 -20.63
N LEU A 79 -0.17 -15.00 -19.64
CA LEU A 79 0.26 -15.11 -18.25
C LEU A 79 1.17 -16.34 -18.01
N ARG A 80 0.99 -17.43 -18.74
CA ARG A 80 1.89 -18.61 -18.70
C ARG A 80 3.27 -18.32 -19.29
N LYS A 81 3.36 -17.40 -20.25
CA LYS A 81 4.64 -16.93 -20.81
C LYS A 81 5.42 -16.09 -19.79
N ASP A 82 4.76 -15.52 -18.78
CA ASP A 82 5.42 -14.78 -17.70
C ASP A 82 5.94 -15.72 -16.60
N PRO A 83 7.27 -15.81 -16.39
CA PRO A 83 7.85 -16.67 -15.35
C PRO A 83 7.42 -16.28 -13.92
N LYS A 84 7.06 -15.01 -13.68
CA LYS A 84 6.64 -14.50 -12.36
C LYS A 84 5.21 -14.93 -11.98
N SER A 85 4.39 -15.37 -12.95
CA SER A 85 2.99 -15.73 -12.70
C SER A 85 2.81 -17.03 -11.90
N ARG A 86 3.76 -17.96 -12.06
CA ARG A 86 3.69 -19.33 -11.52
C ARG A 86 2.40 -20.08 -11.89
N VAL A 87 1.75 -19.68 -12.99
CA VAL A 87 0.56 -20.38 -13.51
C VAL A 87 1.02 -21.52 -14.41
N THR A 88 0.66 -22.74 -14.03
CA THR A 88 1.01 -23.94 -14.80
C THR A 88 -0.02 -24.22 -15.90
N SER A 89 0.42 -24.89 -16.96
CA SER A 89 -0.44 -25.29 -18.09
C SER A 89 -1.61 -26.18 -17.68
N ALA A 90 -1.48 -26.90 -16.56
CA ALA A 90 -2.54 -27.73 -15.99
C ALA A 90 -3.72 -26.93 -15.40
N ARG A 91 -3.52 -25.64 -15.10
CA ARG A 91 -4.56 -24.79 -14.52
C ARG A 91 -5.40 -24.13 -15.61
N ARG A 92 -6.72 -24.30 -15.50
CA ARG A 92 -7.73 -23.69 -16.38
C ARG A 92 -8.13 -22.26 -15.96
N GLU A 93 -7.63 -21.79 -14.82
CA GLU A 93 -7.90 -20.44 -14.32
C GLU A 93 -6.71 -19.92 -13.51
N ALA A 94 -6.57 -18.58 -13.51
CA ALA A 94 -5.62 -17.86 -12.68
C ALA A 94 -6.39 -16.86 -11.80
N TRP A 95 -5.90 -16.59 -10.58
CA TRP A 95 -6.55 -15.64 -9.69
C TRP A 95 -5.84 -14.29 -9.74
N MET A 96 -6.55 -13.28 -10.24
CA MET A 96 -6.05 -11.92 -10.41
C MET A 96 -6.51 -11.05 -9.25
N VAL A 97 -5.59 -10.24 -8.76
CA VAL A 97 -5.81 -9.22 -7.74
C VAL A 97 -5.83 -7.87 -8.44
N SER A 98 -6.87 -7.07 -8.19
CA SER A 98 -6.98 -5.70 -8.68
C SER A 98 -7.40 -4.77 -7.54
N VAL A 99 -7.16 -3.46 -7.68
CA VAL A 99 -7.76 -2.46 -6.79
C VAL A 99 -9.26 -2.36 -7.09
N SER A 100 -10.09 -2.05 -6.08
CA SER A 100 -11.50 -1.72 -6.34
C SER A 100 -11.62 -0.38 -7.06
N GLU A 101 -12.62 -0.20 -7.91
CA GLU A 101 -12.79 1.01 -8.73
C GLU A 101 -12.83 2.29 -7.89
N ALA A 102 -13.57 2.27 -6.77
CA ALA A 102 -13.64 3.37 -5.80
C ALA A 102 -12.27 3.71 -5.15
N THR A 103 -11.37 2.74 -5.07
CA THR A 103 -10.03 2.92 -4.52
C THR A 103 -9.05 3.31 -5.61
N ALA A 104 -9.20 2.76 -6.82
CA ALA A 104 -8.39 3.09 -7.98
C ALA A 104 -8.49 4.58 -8.29
N SER A 105 -9.70 5.14 -8.35
CA SER A 105 -9.90 6.58 -8.60
C SER A 105 -9.15 7.50 -7.65
N LYS A 106 -8.89 7.09 -6.40
CA LYS A 106 -8.08 7.87 -5.45
C LYS A 106 -6.60 7.86 -5.80
N PHE A 107 -6.07 6.70 -6.19
CA PHE A 107 -4.67 6.56 -6.60
C PHE A 107 -4.40 7.05 -8.02
N THR A 108 -5.41 7.12 -8.89
CA THR A 108 -5.29 7.73 -10.23
C THR A 108 -5.46 9.25 -10.17
N ALA A 109 -6.37 9.77 -9.32
CA ALA A 109 -6.55 11.21 -9.13
C ALA A 109 -5.43 11.87 -8.30
N GLU A 110 -4.83 11.18 -7.33
CA GLU A 110 -3.68 11.70 -6.58
C GLU A 110 -2.41 11.86 -7.44
N ASN A 111 -2.35 11.31 -8.66
CA ASN A 111 -1.22 11.52 -9.55
C ASN A 111 -1.23 12.89 -10.29
N SER A 112 -2.27 13.72 -10.13
CA SER A 112 -2.27 15.10 -10.68
C SER A 112 -2.04 16.22 -9.65
N GLU A 113 -2.06 15.93 -8.33
CA GLU A 113 -1.85 16.95 -7.29
C GLU A 113 -1.08 16.43 -6.05
N LEU A 114 -0.18 15.46 -6.21
CA LEU A 114 0.86 15.19 -5.20
C LEU A 114 2.05 16.13 -5.41
N ASP A 115 1.80 17.43 -5.41
CA ASP A 115 2.84 18.46 -5.41
C ASP A 115 2.88 19.15 -4.02
N ASN A 116 3.95 18.84 -3.29
CA ASN A 116 4.55 19.61 -2.19
C ASN A 116 3.81 19.81 -0.85
N ASN A 117 2.50 19.56 -0.68
CA ASN A 117 1.81 19.92 0.57
C ASN A 117 1.60 18.80 1.62
N GLN A 118 1.70 17.52 1.27
CA GLN A 118 1.48 16.42 2.23
C GLN A 118 2.72 16.06 3.07
N ALA A 119 3.93 16.25 2.54
CA ALA A 119 5.17 15.99 3.28
C ALA A 119 5.27 16.87 4.55
N GLY A 120 4.93 18.16 4.44
CA GLY A 120 4.94 19.08 5.56
C GLY A 120 3.88 18.79 6.64
N ILE A 121 2.79 18.07 6.31
CA ILE A 121 1.75 17.68 7.28
C ILE A 121 2.18 16.43 8.04
N LEU A 122 2.78 15.44 7.35
CA LEU A 122 3.28 14.22 7.99
C LEU A 122 4.47 14.49 8.93
N ASP A 123 5.40 15.37 8.54
CA ASP A 123 6.50 15.81 9.41
C ASP A 123 5.99 16.54 10.66
N LYS A 124 4.91 17.33 10.52
CA LYS A 124 4.25 18.00 11.66
C LYS A 124 3.56 17.01 12.59
N ILE A 125 2.95 15.95 12.07
CA ILE A 125 2.32 14.89 12.86
C ILE A 125 3.37 14.05 13.60
N GLU A 126 4.45 13.67 12.93
CA GLU A 126 5.49 12.85 13.52
C GLU A 126 6.29 13.62 14.56
N SER A 127 6.63 14.88 14.28
CA SER A 127 7.24 15.77 15.29
C SER A 127 6.31 16.03 16.48
N ALA A 128 5.00 16.15 16.27
CA ALA A 128 4.03 16.26 17.36
C ALA A 128 3.93 14.98 18.21
N ARG A 129 4.02 13.81 17.56
CA ARG A 129 3.97 12.50 18.23
C ARG A 129 5.23 12.23 19.04
N LEU A 130 6.41 12.60 18.52
CA LEU A 130 7.69 12.52 19.23
C LEU A 130 7.72 13.42 20.46
N LYS A 131 7.14 14.63 20.39
CA LYS A 131 6.99 15.54 21.54
C LYS A 131 6.08 14.95 22.62
N SER A 132 4.98 14.31 22.23
CA SER A 132 4.10 13.61 23.17
C SER A 132 4.79 12.43 23.86
N LYS A 133 5.64 11.69 23.13
CA LYS A 133 6.47 10.62 23.72
C LYS A 133 7.46 11.14 24.76
N GLY A 134 8.05 12.33 24.53
CA GLY A 134 8.93 13.00 25.49
C GLY A 134 8.27 13.34 26.84
N PHE A 135 6.98 13.65 26.83
CA PHE A 135 6.19 13.87 28.05
C PHE A 135 6.02 12.57 28.85
N TRP A 136 5.63 11.47 28.18
CA TRP A 136 5.45 10.17 28.84
C TRP A 136 6.77 9.53 29.30
N GLU A 137 7.90 9.90 28.69
CA GLU A 137 9.26 9.51 29.12
C GLU A 137 9.87 10.46 30.16
N GLY A 138 9.12 11.48 30.64
CA GLY A 138 9.58 12.41 31.69
C GLY A 138 10.64 13.42 31.25
N LYS A 139 10.87 13.59 29.94
CA LYS A 139 11.86 14.54 29.38
C LYS A 139 11.32 15.96 29.27
N THR A 140 10.00 16.14 29.33
CA THR A 140 9.33 17.45 29.25
C THR A 140 8.17 17.52 30.24
N ASN A 141 8.01 18.63 30.96
CA ASN A 141 6.98 18.81 31.99
C ASN A 141 5.61 19.25 31.46
N THR A 142 5.48 19.54 30.17
CA THR A 142 4.24 20.03 29.55
C THR A 142 3.58 18.93 28.68
N PRO A 143 2.31 18.58 28.93
CA PRO A 143 1.59 17.63 28.09
C PRO A 143 1.39 18.21 26.69
N TYR A 144 1.90 17.52 25.67
CA TYR A 144 1.75 17.94 24.27
C TYR A 144 0.49 17.33 23.67
N ASP A 145 -0.59 18.12 23.58
CA ASP A 145 -1.86 17.70 22.98
C ASP A 145 -1.84 17.91 21.45
N TRP A 146 -1.31 16.91 20.76
CA TRP A 146 -1.19 16.88 19.30
C TRP A 146 -2.55 16.92 18.58
N ARG A 147 -3.66 16.53 19.23
CA ARG A 147 -5.01 16.59 18.65
C ARG A 147 -5.49 18.03 18.51
N SER A 148 -5.20 18.87 19.51
CA SER A 148 -5.54 20.30 19.50
C SER A 148 -4.82 21.05 18.37
N ILE A 149 -3.58 20.66 18.07
CA ILE A 149 -2.79 21.25 16.98
C ILE A 149 -3.32 20.84 15.61
N LEU A 150 -3.73 19.58 15.44
CA LEU A 150 -4.34 19.11 14.19
C LEU A 150 -5.69 19.78 13.91
N LYS A 151 -6.47 20.03 14.97
CA LYS A 151 -7.72 20.77 14.90
C LYS A 151 -7.50 22.24 14.54
N ALA A 152 -6.44 22.85 15.07
CA ALA A 152 -6.04 24.22 14.72
C ALA A 152 -5.46 24.36 13.30
N SER A 153 -4.86 23.29 12.75
CA SER A 153 -4.32 23.28 11.38
C SER A 153 -5.34 22.90 10.31
N GLY A 154 -6.63 22.79 10.65
CA GLY A 154 -7.71 22.48 9.70
C GLY A 154 -7.73 21.03 9.20
N ALA A 155 -6.92 20.13 9.77
CA ALA A 155 -6.91 18.73 9.40
C ALA A 155 -8.11 18.02 10.07
N LYS A 156 -9.00 17.42 9.27
CA LYS A 156 -10.09 16.60 9.81
C LYS A 156 -9.50 15.37 10.50
N VAL A 157 -9.63 15.33 11.82
CA VAL A 157 -9.44 14.12 12.62
C VAL A 157 -10.83 13.57 12.85
N ASP A 158 -11.25 12.58 12.05
CA ASP A 158 -12.47 11.84 12.36
C ASP A 158 -12.27 11.07 13.67
N ALA A 159 -13.30 11.17 14.52
CA ALA A 159 -13.30 10.84 15.95
C ALA A 159 -13.02 9.36 16.27
#